data_AF-A0A430RER9-F1
#
_entry.id   AF-A0A430RER9-F1
#
_cell.length_a   1.000
_cell.length_b   1.000
_cell.length_c   1.000
_cell.angle_alpha   90.00
_cell.angle_beta   90.00
_cell.angle_gamma   90.00
#
_symmetry.space_group_name_H-M   'P 1'
#
loop_
_entity.id
_entity.type
_entity.pdbx_description
1 polymer ?
#
loop_
_entity_poly.entity_id
_entity_poly.type
_entity_poly.pdbx_seq_one_letter_code
_entity_poly.pdbx_strand_id
1 'polypeptide(L)'
;MGMLEEILSSGQGWQQALELAAQERLPSGATLFLGSGSSYFLAQVAAILARKRGQRALALPSGEVMLDPKAAGSWDWVVGFSRSGRTSELIGAVEALGLPAWLLTTTQEGPKRELFQRVVLLDRAAEEAIVQTRSFSSALVYLLKVLGVDGALDHLPERLSQGMGAIQEAVEGFPRGERYFLLGVGPAWGVAQEAALKLTETALVEAQAFHSLEFRHGPKSRVDEGAVVFLLKSHLLEKPLAEELAGLGARVLELPGSEADLPLSLVHLQLFAHRLARERGLDPDRPRHLTYAVQL
;
A
#
# COMPACT_ATOMS: atom_id res chain seq x y z
N MET A 1 -6.02 0.47 21.13
CA MET A 1 -4.96 1.15 20.38
C MET A 1 -5.60 1.78 19.15
N GLY A 2 -5.25 3.02 18.80
CA GLY A 2 -5.84 3.75 17.66
C GLY A 2 -4.93 3.80 16.43
N MET A 3 -5.46 4.20 15.27
CA MET A 3 -4.76 4.37 14.00
C MET A 3 -3.48 5.20 14.17
N LEU A 4 -3.52 6.28 14.96
CA LEU A 4 -2.33 7.10 15.22
C LEU A 4 -1.22 6.31 15.90
N GLU A 5 -1.53 5.59 16.98
CA GLU A 5 -0.54 4.77 17.71
C GLU A 5 0.05 3.68 16.82
N GLU A 6 -0.76 3.09 15.95
CA GLU A 6 -0.33 2.08 14.97
C GLU A 6 0.63 2.67 13.94
N ILE A 7 0.32 3.85 13.38
CA ILE A 7 1.22 4.55 12.46
C ILE A 7 2.55 4.85 13.15
N LEU A 8 2.51 5.43 14.35
CA LEU A 8 3.71 5.82 15.11
C LEU A 8 4.60 4.62 15.47
N SER A 9 4.00 3.45 15.63
CA SER A 9 4.71 2.21 15.95
C SER A 9 5.06 1.34 14.73
N SER A 10 4.93 1.88 13.51
CA SER A 10 5.25 1.15 12.27
C SER A 10 6.66 0.55 12.25
N GLY A 11 7.62 1.21 12.92
CA GLY A 11 9.01 0.75 12.99
C GLY A 11 9.17 -0.67 13.57
N GLN A 12 8.30 -1.08 14.50
CA GLN A 12 8.35 -2.43 15.08
C GLN A 12 8.01 -3.52 14.05
N GLY A 13 6.99 -3.26 13.22
CA GLY A 13 6.60 -4.14 12.13
C GLY A 13 7.63 -4.13 10.99
N TRP A 14 8.23 -2.97 10.70
CA TRP A 14 9.29 -2.85 9.70
C TRP A 14 10.54 -3.65 10.08
N GLN A 15 10.93 -3.61 11.36
CA GLN A 15 12.04 -4.41 11.86
C GLN A 15 11.81 -5.91 11.63
N GLN A 16 10.63 -6.43 12.02
CA GLN A 16 10.28 -7.83 11.75
C GLN A 16 10.26 -8.14 10.25
N ALA A 17 9.70 -7.25 9.44
CA ALA A 17 9.64 -7.43 7.99
C ALA A 17 11.03 -7.59 7.37
N LEU A 18 12.00 -6.79 7.80
CA LEU A 18 13.39 -6.88 7.37
C LEU A 18 14.06 -8.19 7.84
N GLU A 19 13.86 -8.57 9.10
CA GLU A 19 14.40 -9.80 9.70
C GLU A 19 13.94 -11.05 8.95
N LEU A 20 12.64 -11.12 8.60
CA LEU A 20 12.07 -12.24 7.85
C LEU A 20 12.53 -12.22 6.39
N ALA A 21 12.46 -11.07 5.72
CA ALA A 21 12.85 -10.94 4.32
C ALA A 21 14.33 -11.25 4.07
N ALA A 22 15.20 -11.06 5.06
CA ALA A 22 16.61 -11.45 4.97
C ALA A 22 16.84 -12.98 4.92
N GLN A 23 15.87 -13.76 5.40
CA GLN A 23 15.96 -15.23 5.52
C GLN A 23 15.10 -15.94 4.48
N GLU A 24 14.29 -15.20 3.73
CA GLU A 24 13.31 -15.73 2.80
C GLU A 24 13.63 -15.33 1.36
N ARG A 25 13.14 -16.13 0.42
CA ARG A 25 13.07 -15.78 -0.99
C ARG A 25 11.70 -16.16 -1.48
N LEU A 26 11.06 -15.25 -2.22
CA LEU A 26 9.82 -15.59 -2.91
C LEU A 26 10.07 -16.75 -3.89
N PRO A 27 9.03 -17.56 -4.17
CA PRO A 27 9.17 -18.69 -5.07
C PRO A 27 9.65 -18.27 -6.46
N SER A 28 10.51 -19.10 -7.06
CA SER A 28 10.95 -18.95 -8.45
C SER A 28 9.87 -19.49 -9.41
N GLY A 29 9.62 -18.76 -10.49
CA GLY A 29 8.61 -19.11 -11.50
C GLY A 29 7.65 -17.98 -11.81
N ALA A 30 6.68 -18.24 -12.67
CA ALA A 30 5.60 -17.30 -12.96
C ALA A 30 4.68 -17.17 -11.74
N THR A 31 4.58 -15.96 -11.17
CA THR A 31 3.85 -15.75 -9.91
C THR A 31 2.67 -14.81 -10.10
N LEU A 32 1.50 -15.26 -9.65
CA LEU A 32 0.30 -14.46 -9.54
C LEU A 32 0.17 -13.90 -8.11
N PHE A 33 0.17 -12.59 -7.98
CA PHE A 33 -0.01 -11.89 -6.71
C PHE A 33 -1.49 -11.52 -6.52
N LEU A 34 -2.06 -11.83 -5.36
CA LEU A 34 -3.49 -11.66 -5.09
C LEU A 34 -3.75 -10.88 -3.80
N GLY A 35 -4.80 -10.08 -3.79
CA GLY A 35 -5.29 -9.39 -2.59
C GLY A 35 -6.62 -8.66 -2.86
N SER A 36 -7.18 -8.07 -1.81
CA SER A 36 -8.39 -7.23 -1.87
C SER A 36 -8.13 -5.89 -1.20
N GLY A 37 -8.63 -4.78 -1.77
CA GLY A 37 -8.44 -3.42 -1.24
C GLY A 37 -6.95 -3.07 -1.09
N SER A 38 -6.56 -2.57 0.09
CA SER A 38 -5.15 -2.32 0.46
C SER A 38 -4.22 -3.50 0.11
N SER A 39 -4.64 -4.74 0.34
CA SER A 39 -3.83 -5.92 0.02
C SER A 39 -3.65 -6.15 -1.49
N TYR A 40 -4.60 -5.69 -2.32
CA TYR A 40 -4.43 -5.70 -3.78
C TYR A 40 -3.37 -4.69 -4.23
N PHE A 41 -3.27 -3.52 -3.59
CA PHE A 41 -2.23 -2.55 -3.93
C PHE A 41 -0.83 -3.09 -3.59
N LEU A 42 -0.67 -3.85 -2.49
CA LEU A 42 0.56 -4.61 -2.22
C LEU A 42 0.86 -5.64 -3.31
N ALA A 43 -0.15 -6.37 -3.78
CA ALA A 43 0.01 -7.32 -4.89
C ALA A 43 0.55 -6.62 -6.15
N GLN A 44 0.02 -5.44 -6.48
CA GLN A 44 0.52 -4.64 -7.62
C GLN A 44 1.98 -4.23 -7.44
N VAL A 45 2.37 -3.77 -6.23
CA VAL A 45 3.77 -3.44 -5.90
C VAL A 45 4.67 -4.67 -6.10
N ALA A 46 4.29 -5.81 -5.52
CA ALA A 46 5.04 -7.05 -5.62
C ALA A 46 5.23 -7.49 -7.07
N ALA A 47 4.18 -7.47 -7.88
CA ALA A 47 4.24 -7.86 -9.28
C ALA A 47 5.14 -6.93 -10.11
N ILE A 48 5.12 -5.62 -9.85
CA ILE A 48 6.01 -4.65 -10.51
C ILE A 48 7.48 -4.94 -10.15
N LEU A 49 7.76 -5.13 -8.86
CA LEU A 49 9.11 -5.41 -8.34
C LEU A 49 9.65 -6.78 -8.83
N ALA A 50 8.80 -7.79 -8.93
CA ALA A 50 9.16 -9.10 -9.48
C ALA A 50 9.49 -8.99 -10.98
N ARG A 51 8.68 -8.27 -11.77
CA ARG A 51 8.95 -8.04 -13.21
C ARG A 51 10.25 -7.28 -13.45
N LYS A 52 10.57 -6.29 -12.61
CA LYS A 52 11.87 -5.58 -12.66
C LYS A 52 13.07 -6.52 -12.53
N ARG A 53 12.88 -7.71 -11.99
CA ARG A 53 13.91 -8.73 -11.77
C ARG A 53 13.84 -9.89 -12.75
N GLY A 54 13.09 -9.72 -13.84
CA GLY A 54 12.96 -10.73 -14.89
C GLY A 54 11.98 -11.85 -14.56
N GLN A 55 11.27 -11.79 -13.43
CA GLN A 55 10.24 -12.78 -13.10
C GLN A 55 8.92 -12.43 -13.82
N ARG A 56 8.30 -13.43 -14.46
CA ARG A 56 6.94 -13.27 -14.98
C ARG A 56 5.99 -13.11 -13.80
N ALA A 57 5.35 -11.96 -13.68
CA ALA A 57 4.45 -11.68 -12.57
C ALA A 57 3.27 -10.79 -12.96
N LEU A 58 2.12 -11.07 -12.37
CA LEU A 58 0.89 -10.28 -12.50
C LEU A 58 0.24 -10.10 -11.13
N ALA A 59 -0.50 -9.01 -10.95
CA ALA A 59 -1.36 -8.80 -9.80
C ALA A 59 -2.82 -8.74 -10.25
N LEU A 60 -3.69 -9.53 -9.63
CA LEU A 60 -5.14 -9.49 -9.87
C LEU A 60 -5.91 -9.31 -8.55
N PRO A 61 -7.07 -8.62 -8.57
CA PRO A 61 -7.96 -8.62 -7.42
C PRO A 61 -8.40 -10.05 -7.12
N SER A 62 -8.39 -10.46 -5.86
CA SER A 62 -8.77 -11.83 -5.49
C SER A 62 -10.19 -12.17 -5.93
N GLY A 63 -11.13 -11.21 -5.85
CA GLY A 63 -12.52 -11.42 -6.25
C GLY A 63 -12.68 -11.78 -7.73
N GLU A 64 -11.90 -11.14 -8.62
CA GLU A 64 -11.92 -11.44 -10.06
C GLU A 64 -11.46 -12.88 -10.33
N VAL A 65 -10.39 -13.31 -9.66
CA VAL A 65 -9.85 -14.66 -9.82
C VAL A 65 -10.76 -15.72 -9.19
N MET A 66 -11.43 -15.39 -8.09
CA MET A 66 -12.43 -16.26 -7.49
C MET A 66 -13.63 -16.49 -8.44
N LEU A 67 -14.05 -15.44 -9.16
CA LEU A 67 -15.20 -15.50 -10.07
C LEU A 67 -14.86 -16.16 -11.42
N ASP A 68 -13.68 -15.88 -11.96
CA ASP A 68 -13.19 -16.48 -13.20
C ASP A 68 -11.70 -16.89 -13.08
N PRO A 69 -11.41 -18.07 -12.49
CA PRO A 69 -10.03 -18.54 -12.34
C PRO A 69 -9.37 -18.85 -13.69
N LYS A 70 -10.15 -19.09 -14.75
CA LYS A 70 -9.61 -19.39 -16.09
C LYS A 70 -9.05 -18.12 -16.73
N ALA A 71 -9.70 -16.97 -16.53
CA ALA A 71 -9.22 -15.68 -17.02
C ALA A 71 -7.88 -15.26 -16.39
N ALA A 72 -7.55 -15.77 -15.19
CA ALA A 72 -6.25 -15.51 -14.57
C ALA A 72 -5.09 -16.09 -15.41
N GLY A 73 -5.32 -17.16 -16.17
CA GLY A 73 -4.30 -17.84 -16.97
C GLY A 73 -3.40 -18.79 -16.16
N SER A 74 -2.31 -19.26 -16.79
CA SER A 74 -1.42 -20.27 -16.20
C SER A 74 -0.25 -19.65 -15.44
N TRP A 75 -0.07 -20.09 -14.19
CA TRP A 75 0.95 -19.63 -13.24
C TRP A 75 1.55 -20.81 -12.48
N ASP A 76 2.76 -20.63 -11.96
CA ASP A 76 3.44 -21.63 -11.14
C ASP A 76 3.10 -21.45 -9.65
N TRP A 77 2.92 -20.19 -9.22
CA TRP A 77 2.72 -19.82 -7.82
C TRP A 77 1.65 -18.76 -7.63
N VAL A 78 1.01 -18.81 -6.47
CA VAL A 78 0.18 -17.72 -5.93
C VAL A 78 0.86 -17.13 -4.70
N VAL A 79 0.93 -15.81 -4.61
CA VAL A 79 1.31 -15.11 -3.38
C VAL A 79 0.17 -14.19 -2.98
N GLY A 80 -0.53 -14.57 -1.92
CA GLY A 80 -1.68 -13.86 -1.38
C GLY A 80 -1.31 -12.90 -0.26
N PHE A 81 -2.00 -11.76 -0.20
CA PHE A 81 -1.90 -10.79 0.87
C PHE A 81 -3.25 -10.70 1.59
N SER A 82 -3.25 -10.96 2.90
CA SER A 82 -4.43 -10.74 3.74
C SER A 82 -4.00 -10.44 5.16
N ARG A 83 -4.20 -9.19 5.60
CA ARG A 83 -3.96 -8.80 6.98
C ARG A 83 -4.68 -9.72 7.98
N SER A 84 -5.98 -9.95 7.76
CA SER A 84 -6.80 -10.76 8.66
C SER A 84 -6.62 -12.26 8.48
N GLY A 85 -6.02 -12.72 7.38
CA GLY A 85 -5.93 -14.15 7.07
C GLY A 85 -7.29 -14.82 6.79
N ARG A 86 -8.36 -14.03 6.66
CA ARG A 86 -9.76 -14.52 6.58
C ARG A 86 -10.52 -14.04 5.35
N THR A 87 -9.89 -13.27 4.47
CA THR A 87 -10.56 -12.67 3.30
C THR A 87 -11.14 -13.75 2.38
N SER A 88 -12.48 -13.85 2.31
CA SER A 88 -13.17 -14.91 1.56
C SER A 88 -12.75 -14.95 0.09
N GLU A 89 -12.56 -13.79 -0.54
CA GLU A 89 -12.16 -13.71 -1.95
C GLU A 89 -10.76 -14.30 -2.20
N LEU A 90 -9.81 -14.05 -1.30
CA LEU A 90 -8.45 -14.61 -1.43
C LEU A 90 -8.49 -16.13 -1.26
N ILE A 91 -9.20 -16.61 -0.24
CA ILE A 91 -9.35 -18.03 0.03
C ILE A 91 -10.01 -18.72 -1.18
N GLY A 92 -11.13 -18.18 -1.66
CA GLY A 92 -11.84 -18.71 -2.82
C GLY A 92 -11.01 -18.71 -4.10
N ALA A 93 -10.22 -17.66 -4.34
CA ALA A 93 -9.31 -17.60 -5.48
C ALA A 93 -8.20 -18.68 -5.41
N VAL A 94 -7.58 -18.86 -4.24
CA VAL A 94 -6.54 -19.88 -4.04
C VAL A 94 -7.11 -21.29 -4.22
N GLU A 95 -8.29 -21.57 -3.67
CA GLU A 95 -8.99 -22.85 -3.84
C GLU A 95 -9.34 -23.12 -5.31
N ALA A 96 -9.87 -22.11 -6.00
CA ALA A 96 -10.27 -22.22 -7.40
C ALA A 96 -9.09 -22.44 -8.36
N LEU A 97 -7.93 -21.87 -8.05
CA LEU A 97 -6.70 -22.05 -8.83
C LEU A 97 -6.02 -23.40 -8.56
N GLY A 98 -6.06 -23.90 -7.31
CA GLY A 98 -5.41 -25.16 -6.94
C GLY A 98 -3.88 -25.15 -7.08
N LEU A 99 -3.26 -23.97 -7.05
CA LEU A 99 -1.81 -23.78 -7.21
C LEU A 99 -1.09 -23.72 -5.86
N PRO A 100 0.22 -24.03 -5.82
CA PRO A 100 1.07 -23.72 -4.68
C PRO A 100 0.96 -22.25 -4.25
N ALA A 101 0.59 -22.02 -2.99
CA ALA A 101 0.29 -20.67 -2.50
C ALA A 101 1.11 -20.28 -1.26
N TRP A 102 1.53 -19.02 -1.23
CA TRP A 102 2.08 -18.34 -0.06
C TRP A 102 1.06 -17.32 0.46
N LEU A 103 1.06 -17.09 1.78
CA LEU A 103 0.27 -16.05 2.43
C LEU A 103 1.16 -15.11 3.23
N LEU A 104 1.06 -13.81 2.97
CA LEU A 104 1.56 -12.77 3.87
C LEU A 104 0.40 -12.22 4.71
N THR A 105 0.51 -12.30 6.03
CA THR A 105 -0.55 -11.95 6.98
C THR A 105 0.01 -11.40 8.30
N THR A 106 -0.83 -10.75 9.12
CA THR A 106 -0.45 -10.26 10.45
C THR A 106 -1.03 -11.06 11.59
N THR A 107 -1.77 -12.14 11.31
CA THR A 107 -2.38 -12.98 12.35
C THR A 107 -1.91 -14.42 12.27
N GLN A 108 -1.90 -15.12 13.41
CA GLN A 108 -1.72 -16.58 13.50
C GLN A 108 -3.04 -17.36 13.40
N GLU A 109 -4.15 -16.66 13.31
CA GLU A 109 -5.48 -17.25 13.20
C GLU A 109 -6.02 -17.09 11.78
N GLY A 110 -7.04 -17.87 11.43
CA GLY A 110 -7.68 -17.80 10.12
C GLY A 110 -8.08 -19.19 9.61
N PRO A 111 -9.23 -19.32 8.93
CA PRO A 111 -9.65 -20.57 8.34
C PRO A 111 -8.75 -20.93 7.16
N LYS A 112 -8.64 -22.22 6.88
CA LYS A 112 -7.99 -22.76 5.68
C LYS A 112 -6.50 -22.41 5.51
N ARG A 113 -5.75 -22.33 6.61
CA ARG A 113 -4.29 -22.11 6.59
C ARG A 113 -3.53 -23.18 5.83
N GLU A 114 -4.06 -24.40 5.85
CA GLU A 114 -3.54 -25.57 5.15
C GLU A 114 -3.51 -25.40 3.63
N LEU A 115 -4.22 -24.42 3.06
CA LEU A 115 -4.14 -24.07 1.63
C LEU A 115 -2.78 -23.43 1.27
N PHE A 116 -2.07 -22.87 2.26
CA PHE A 116 -0.85 -22.12 2.04
C PHE A 116 0.36 -22.94 2.47
N GLN A 117 1.25 -23.21 1.53
CA GLN A 117 2.50 -23.95 1.77
C GLN A 117 3.48 -23.15 2.62
N ARG A 118 3.38 -21.81 2.57
CA ARG A 118 4.15 -20.90 3.40
C ARG A 118 3.24 -19.78 3.91
N VAL A 119 3.30 -19.54 5.21
CA VAL A 119 2.69 -18.37 5.84
C VAL A 119 3.82 -17.49 6.38
N VAL A 120 3.93 -16.29 5.84
CA VAL A 120 4.80 -15.23 6.35
C VAL A 120 3.98 -14.40 7.31
N LEU A 121 4.36 -14.44 8.59
CA LEU A 121 3.64 -13.80 9.68
C LEU A 121 4.33 -12.51 10.12
N LEU A 122 3.64 -11.39 9.94
CA LEU A 122 4.04 -10.06 10.43
C LEU A 122 3.21 -9.68 11.67
N ASP A 123 3.29 -10.47 12.74
CA ASP A 123 2.47 -10.26 13.95
C ASP A 123 2.81 -8.98 14.73
N ARG A 124 4.04 -8.45 14.63
CA ARG A 124 4.38 -7.12 15.15
C ARG A 124 3.75 -5.98 14.36
N ALA A 125 3.19 -6.31 13.19
CA ALA A 125 2.41 -5.38 12.38
C ALA A 125 0.89 -5.57 12.51
N ALA A 126 0.42 -6.49 13.37
CA ALA A 126 -0.99 -6.65 13.67
C ALA A 126 -1.57 -5.35 14.22
N GLU A 127 -2.81 -5.01 13.90
CA GLU A 127 -3.40 -3.72 14.25
C GLU A 127 -4.87 -3.90 14.64
N GLU A 128 -5.40 -3.04 15.50
CA GLU A 128 -6.79 -3.07 15.97
C GLU A 128 -7.70 -2.19 15.11
N ALA A 129 -7.16 -1.12 14.53
CA ALA A 129 -7.94 -0.23 13.68
C ALA A 129 -8.53 -0.96 12.47
N ILE A 130 -9.71 -0.49 12.04
CA ILE A 130 -10.37 -1.00 10.84
C ILE A 130 -9.53 -0.66 9.59
N VAL A 131 -8.95 0.53 9.60
CA VAL A 131 -8.18 1.09 8.49
C VAL A 131 -6.75 0.57 8.55
N GLN A 132 -6.29 -0.07 7.48
CA GLN A 132 -4.94 -0.63 7.44
C GLN A 132 -3.88 0.47 7.46
N THR A 133 -2.89 0.39 8.34
CA THR A 133 -1.77 1.34 8.37
C THR A 133 -0.42 0.65 8.49
N ARG A 134 -0.06 0.23 9.71
CA ARG A 134 1.19 -0.47 10.03
C ARG A 134 1.29 -1.80 9.31
N SER A 135 0.18 -2.52 9.18
CA SER A 135 0.14 -3.80 8.47
C SER A 135 0.57 -3.65 7.01
N PHE A 136 0.02 -2.65 6.31
CA PHE A 136 0.38 -2.35 4.92
C PHE A 136 1.83 -1.93 4.80
N SER A 137 2.28 -0.97 5.62
CA SER A 137 3.64 -0.42 5.50
C SER A 137 4.70 -1.47 5.82
N SER A 138 4.41 -2.39 6.75
CA SER A 138 5.30 -3.51 7.08
C SER A 138 5.34 -4.58 5.98
N ALA A 139 4.19 -4.91 5.39
CA ALA A 139 4.14 -5.78 4.21
C ALA A 139 4.88 -5.17 3.01
N LEU A 140 4.78 -3.84 2.81
CA LEU A 140 5.54 -3.11 1.81
C LEU A 140 7.05 -3.24 2.05
N VAL A 141 7.53 -3.02 3.28
CA VAL A 141 8.95 -3.18 3.64
C VAL A 141 9.42 -4.61 3.39
N TYR A 142 8.64 -5.61 3.78
CA TYR A 142 8.94 -7.02 3.50
C TYR A 142 9.11 -7.25 1.99
N LEU A 143 8.16 -6.78 1.18
CA LEU A 143 8.18 -6.94 -0.28
C LEU A 143 9.38 -6.25 -0.94
N LEU A 144 9.67 -5.02 -0.53
CA LEU A 144 10.84 -4.28 -1.01
C LEU A 144 12.12 -5.08 -0.73
N LYS A 145 12.31 -5.55 0.51
CA LYS A 145 13.51 -6.29 0.92
C LYS A 145 13.61 -7.67 0.25
N VAL A 146 12.55 -8.49 0.31
CA VAL A 146 12.58 -9.88 -0.20
C VAL A 146 12.73 -9.93 -1.72
N LEU A 147 12.24 -8.89 -2.40
CA LEU A 147 12.46 -8.78 -3.82
C LEU A 147 13.86 -8.21 -4.11
N GLY A 148 14.54 -7.53 -3.18
CA GLY A 148 15.94 -7.14 -3.32
C GLY A 148 16.14 -5.64 -3.59
N VAL A 149 15.38 -4.80 -2.90
CA VAL A 149 15.67 -3.37 -2.76
C VAL A 149 16.61 -3.25 -1.57
N ASP A 150 17.83 -2.75 -1.80
CA ASP A 150 18.94 -2.92 -0.86
C ASP A 150 19.32 -1.64 -0.09
N GLY A 151 20.09 -1.83 0.98
CA GLY A 151 20.94 -0.84 1.68
C GLY A 151 20.19 0.22 2.50
N ALA A 152 19.29 0.97 1.87
CA ALA A 152 18.57 2.06 2.53
C ALA A 152 17.38 1.57 3.39
N LEU A 153 16.90 0.35 3.13
CA LEU A 153 15.80 -0.24 3.90
C LEU A 153 16.21 -0.65 5.32
N ASP A 154 17.46 -1.09 5.50
CA ASP A 154 17.93 -1.66 6.78
C ASP A 154 17.97 -0.62 7.91
N HIS A 155 17.95 0.66 7.56
CA HIS A 155 17.91 1.80 8.49
C HIS A 155 16.52 2.46 8.59
N LEU A 156 15.48 1.89 7.98
CA LEU A 156 14.14 2.49 7.99
C LEU A 156 13.54 2.65 9.39
N PRO A 157 13.63 1.66 10.32
CA PRO A 157 13.14 1.83 11.68
C PRO A 157 13.81 3.00 12.42
N GLU A 158 15.13 3.16 12.26
CA GLU A 158 15.90 4.25 12.84
C GLU A 158 15.52 5.59 12.20
N ARG A 159 15.40 5.64 10.87
CA ARG A 159 14.94 6.85 10.15
C ARG A 159 13.55 7.27 10.58
N LEU A 160 12.63 6.33 10.80
CA LEU A 160 11.30 6.64 11.30
C LEU A 160 11.35 7.21 12.72
N SER A 161 12.04 6.54 13.63
CA SER A 161 12.10 6.96 15.03
C SER A 161 12.79 8.32 15.22
N GLN A 162 13.88 8.58 14.49
CA GLN A 162 14.59 9.86 14.52
C GLN A 162 13.84 10.96 13.76
N GLY A 163 13.17 10.62 12.66
CA GLY A 163 12.46 11.56 11.81
C GLY A 163 11.05 11.90 12.25
N MET A 164 10.46 11.14 13.18
CA MET A 164 9.02 11.23 13.51
C MET A 164 8.55 12.64 13.85
N GLY A 165 9.32 13.41 14.63
CA GLY A 165 8.98 14.79 14.96
C GLY A 165 8.88 15.69 13.73
N ALA A 166 9.88 15.61 12.83
CA ALA A 166 9.89 16.37 11.58
C ALA A 166 8.78 15.93 10.62
N ILE A 167 8.45 14.64 10.59
CA ILE A 167 7.32 14.11 9.81
C ILE A 167 6.00 14.72 10.28
N GLN A 168 5.76 14.75 11.59
CA GLN A 168 4.54 15.32 12.16
C GLN A 168 4.45 16.82 11.87
N GLU A 169 5.54 17.57 12.06
CA GLU A 169 5.62 19.00 11.74
C GLU A 169 5.33 19.28 10.27
N ALA A 170 5.95 18.50 9.36
CA ALA A 170 5.71 18.64 7.92
C ALA A 170 4.24 18.42 7.55
N VAL A 171 3.60 17.40 8.14
CA VAL A 171 2.18 17.08 7.91
C VAL A 171 1.25 18.21 8.39
N GLU A 172 1.63 19.00 9.40
CA GLU A 172 0.84 20.17 9.81
C GLU A 172 0.74 21.22 8.70
N GLY A 173 1.81 21.35 7.92
CA GLY A 173 1.92 22.27 6.79
C GLY A 173 1.30 21.77 5.49
N PHE A 174 0.85 20.51 5.41
CA PHE A 174 0.26 19.98 4.17
C PHE A 174 -1.03 20.75 3.80
N PRO A 175 -1.26 21.09 2.52
CA PRO A 175 -2.39 21.89 2.11
C PRO A 175 -3.71 21.14 2.22
N ARG A 176 -4.80 21.88 2.47
CA ARG A 176 -6.16 21.36 2.58
C ARG A 176 -6.99 21.81 1.39
N GLY A 177 -7.61 20.88 0.68
CA GLY A 177 -8.39 21.18 -0.53
C GLY A 177 -9.69 20.42 -0.60
N GLU A 178 -10.34 20.54 -1.74
CA GLU A 178 -11.61 19.87 -2.04
C GLU A 178 -11.39 18.49 -2.65
N ARG A 179 -10.33 18.37 -3.47
CA ARG A 179 -9.98 17.17 -4.24
C ARG A 179 -8.52 16.83 -4.01
N TYR A 180 -8.24 15.55 -3.82
CA TYR A 180 -6.91 15.02 -3.54
C TYR A 180 -6.50 14.04 -4.64
N PHE A 181 -5.36 14.31 -5.30
CA PHE A 181 -4.79 13.44 -6.32
C PHE A 181 -3.47 12.86 -5.83
N LEU A 182 -3.38 11.53 -5.82
CA LEU A 182 -2.20 10.78 -5.39
C LEU A 182 -1.53 10.22 -6.65
N LEU A 183 -0.34 10.71 -6.97
CA LEU A 183 0.35 10.35 -8.20
C LEU A 183 1.57 9.48 -7.90
N GLY A 184 1.73 8.40 -8.66
CA GLY A 184 2.91 7.55 -8.59
C GLY A 184 3.09 6.67 -9.83
N VAL A 185 4.33 6.21 -10.04
CA VAL A 185 4.68 5.25 -11.11
C VAL A 185 5.46 4.08 -10.55
N GLY A 186 5.47 2.95 -11.27
CA GLY A 186 6.14 1.74 -10.79
C GLY A 186 5.61 1.33 -9.40
N PRO A 187 6.47 0.93 -8.44
CA PRO A 187 6.04 0.59 -7.08
C PRO A 187 5.30 1.73 -6.34
N ALA A 188 5.60 3.00 -6.66
CA ALA A 188 4.91 4.14 -6.05
C ALA A 188 3.41 4.19 -6.40
N TRP A 189 2.99 3.55 -7.49
CA TRP A 189 1.58 3.45 -7.88
C TRP A 189 0.72 2.73 -6.83
N GLY A 190 1.20 1.61 -6.27
CA GLY A 190 0.48 0.91 -5.21
C GLY A 190 0.38 1.75 -3.93
N VAL A 191 1.43 2.52 -3.63
CA VAL A 191 1.46 3.40 -2.46
C VAL A 191 0.55 4.62 -2.65
N ALA A 192 0.48 5.18 -3.86
CA ALA A 192 -0.46 6.24 -4.20
C ALA A 192 -1.93 5.79 -4.05
N GLN A 193 -2.25 4.58 -4.53
CA GLN A 193 -3.57 3.97 -4.34
C GLN A 193 -3.91 3.78 -2.86
N GLU A 194 -2.97 3.26 -2.06
CA GLU A 194 -3.17 3.09 -0.62
C GLU A 194 -3.42 4.43 0.07
N ALA A 195 -2.60 5.45 -0.21
CA ALA A 195 -2.79 6.78 0.37
C ALA A 195 -4.14 7.41 0.00
N ALA A 196 -4.59 7.24 -1.25
CA ALA A 196 -5.90 7.71 -1.70
C ALA A 196 -7.02 6.98 -0.96
N LEU A 197 -6.88 5.66 -0.77
CA LEU A 197 -7.83 4.86 -0.01
C LEU A 197 -7.88 5.32 1.46
N LYS A 198 -6.75 5.60 2.11
CA LYS A 198 -6.74 6.13 3.50
C LYS A 198 -7.51 7.43 3.62
N LEU A 199 -7.25 8.39 2.74
CA LEU A 199 -7.99 9.66 2.74
C LEU A 199 -9.50 9.44 2.53
N THR A 200 -9.86 8.50 1.66
CA THR A 200 -11.27 8.14 1.40
C THR A 200 -11.92 7.51 2.63
N GLU A 201 -11.27 6.52 3.24
CA GLU A 201 -11.80 5.75 4.38
C GLU A 201 -11.88 6.59 5.66
N THR A 202 -10.85 7.38 5.96
CA THR A 202 -10.76 8.10 7.25
C THR A 202 -11.37 9.48 7.20
N ALA A 203 -11.09 10.25 6.16
CA ALA A 203 -11.46 11.66 6.07
C ALA A 203 -12.70 11.92 5.20
N LEU A 204 -13.21 10.89 4.50
CA LEU A 204 -14.36 10.97 3.60
C LEU A 204 -14.22 12.10 2.57
N VAL A 205 -13.01 12.29 2.06
CA VAL A 205 -12.69 13.27 1.01
C VAL A 205 -12.60 12.61 -0.36
N GLU A 206 -12.77 13.39 -1.42
CA GLU A 206 -12.52 12.91 -2.79
C GLU A 206 -11.02 12.73 -3.01
N ALA A 207 -10.52 11.53 -2.77
CA ALA A 207 -9.15 11.15 -3.04
C ALA A 207 -9.07 10.10 -4.14
N GLN A 208 -8.23 10.33 -5.15
CA GLN A 208 -8.05 9.42 -6.27
C GLN A 208 -6.58 9.26 -6.60
N ALA A 209 -6.16 8.03 -6.89
CA ALA A 209 -4.83 7.76 -7.35
C ALA A 209 -4.78 7.66 -8.87
N PHE A 210 -3.74 8.23 -9.47
CA PHE A 210 -3.44 8.04 -10.90
C PHE A 210 -1.97 7.68 -11.12
N HIS A 211 -1.72 6.91 -12.18
CA HIS A 211 -0.37 6.83 -12.71
C HIS A 211 0.10 8.23 -13.13
N SER A 212 1.26 8.69 -12.63
CA SER A 212 1.68 10.09 -12.82
C SER A 212 1.68 10.49 -14.30
N LEU A 213 2.27 9.67 -15.17
CA LEU A 213 2.37 9.98 -16.61
C LEU A 213 1.03 9.85 -17.35
N GLU A 214 0.11 9.04 -16.85
CA GLU A 214 -1.24 8.88 -17.42
C GLU A 214 -2.19 10.01 -17.00
N PHE A 215 -1.84 10.80 -15.97
CA PHE A 215 -2.71 11.86 -15.44
C PHE A 215 -3.09 12.92 -16.49
N ARG A 216 -2.23 13.12 -17.51
CA ARG A 216 -2.51 14.03 -18.64
C ARG A 216 -3.61 13.55 -19.58
N HIS A 217 -3.93 12.26 -19.57
CA HIS A 217 -4.85 11.63 -20.52
C HIS A 217 -6.31 11.72 -20.07
N GLY A 218 -6.71 12.87 -19.51
CA GLY A 218 -8.07 13.13 -19.05
C GLY A 218 -8.16 13.62 -17.60
N PRO A 219 -7.58 12.91 -16.61
CA PRO A 219 -7.73 13.25 -15.19
C PRO A 219 -7.32 14.69 -14.83
N LYS A 220 -6.29 15.22 -15.50
CA LYS A 220 -5.83 16.62 -15.36
C LYS A 220 -6.94 17.66 -15.57
N SER A 221 -8.00 17.35 -16.31
CA SER A 221 -9.14 18.28 -16.50
C SER A 221 -9.87 18.65 -15.20
N ARG A 222 -9.67 17.90 -14.11
CA ARG A 222 -10.25 18.17 -12.78
C ARG A 222 -9.35 19.03 -11.87
N VAL A 223 -8.26 19.56 -12.42
CA VAL A 223 -7.28 20.33 -11.67
C VAL A 223 -7.61 21.81 -11.71
N ASP A 224 -7.69 22.42 -10.53
CA ASP A 224 -7.95 23.82 -10.27
C ASP A 224 -7.36 24.22 -8.89
N GLU A 225 -7.69 25.41 -8.39
CA GLU A 225 -7.21 25.94 -7.10
C GLU A 225 -7.67 25.11 -5.88
N GLY A 226 -8.74 24.32 -6.03
CA GLY A 226 -9.24 23.41 -5.01
C GLY A 226 -8.47 22.09 -4.93
N ALA A 227 -7.64 21.78 -5.93
CA ALA A 227 -6.90 20.52 -6.02
C ALA A 227 -5.63 20.52 -5.15
N VAL A 228 -5.44 19.42 -4.42
CA VAL A 228 -4.18 19.07 -3.75
C VAL A 228 -3.61 17.84 -4.43
N VAL A 229 -2.35 17.91 -4.85
CA VAL A 229 -1.66 16.82 -5.54
C VAL A 229 -0.49 16.37 -4.68
N PHE A 230 -0.47 15.10 -4.27
CA PHE A 230 0.71 14.47 -3.71
C PHE A 230 1.37 13.63 -4.79
N LEU A 231 2.58 14.00 -5.20
CA LEU A 231 3.38 13.28 -6.18
C LEU A 231 4.48 12.49 -5.47
N LEU A 232 4.36 11.16 -5.47
CA LEU A 232 5.43 10.24 -5.06
C LEU A 232 6.48 10.17 -6.17
N LYS A 233 7.36 11.17 -6.22
CA LYS A 233 8.28 11.40 -7.34
C LYS A 233 9.44 10.41 -7.32
N SER A 234 9.49 9.57 -8.34
CA SER A 234 10.51 8.54 -8.53
C SER A 234 11.36 8.75 -9.78
N HIS A 235 10.93 9.63 -10.70
CA HIS A 235 11.60 9.88 -11.97
C HIS A 235 11.62 11.37 -12.35
N LEU A 236 12.69 11.82 -13.03
CA LEU A 236 12.81 13.21 -13.48
C LEU A 236 11.72 13.63 -14.48
N LEU A 237 11.13 12.67 -15.20
CA LEU A 237 10.04 12.89 -16.15
C LEU A 237 8.74 13.34 -15.48
N GLU A 238 8.62 13.20 -14.16
CA GLU A 238 7.46 13.65 -13.41
C GLU A 238 7.55 15.13 -13.03
N LYS A 239 8.74 15.76 -13.11
CA LYS A 239 8.94 17.17 -12.75
C LYS A 239 8.12 18.13 -13.62
N PRO A 240 8.10 18.02 -14.96
CA PRO A 240 7.26 18.88 -15.79
C PRO A 240 5.77 18.75 -15.49
N LEU A 241 5.33 17.58 -15.01
CA LEU A 241 3.94 17.42 -14.56
C LEU A 241 3.66 18.23 -13.30
N ALA A 242 4.53 18.14 -12.29
CA ALA A 242 4.34 18.91 -11.06
C ALA A 242 4.24 20.42 -11.33
N GLU A 243 5.13 20.95 -12.17
CA GLU A 243 5.14 22.37 -12.56
C GLU A 243 3.87 22.76 -13.34
N GLU A 244 3.43 21.92 -14.27
CA GLU A 244 2.19 22.12 -15.02
C GLU A 244 0.96 22.16 -14.12
N LEU A 245 0.85 21.21 -13.18
CA LEU A 245 -0.28 21.15 -12.25
C LEU A 245 -0.32 22.35 -11.31
N ALA A 246 0.85 22.82 -10.84
CA ALA A 246 0.95 24.04 -10.06
C ALA A 246 0.53 25.27 -10.89
N GLY A 247 0.91 25.33 -12.17
CA GLY A 247 0.48 26.38 -13.09
C GLY A 247 -1.04 26.41 -13.37
N LEU A 248 -1.72 25.29 -13.15
CA LEU A 248 -3.19 25.17 -13.20
C LEU A 248 -3.87 25.50 -11.86
N GLY A 249 -3.13 25.94 -10.85
CA GLY A 249 -3.66 26.34 -9.54
C GLY A 249 -3.58 25.27 -8.46
N ALA A 250 -3.20 24.03 -8.79
CA ALA A 250 -3.09 22.98 -7.78
C ALA A 250 -2.01 23.27 -6.75
N ARG A 251 -2.24 22.85 -5.52
CA ARG A 251 -1.18 22.77 -4.50
C ARG A 251 -0.49 21.42 -4.62
N VAL A 252 0.72 21.43 -5.18
CA VAL A 252 1.50 20.23 -5.46
C VAL A 252 2.56 20.00 -4.39
N LEU A 253 2.58 18.81 -3.81
CA LEU A 253 3.58 18.36 -2.85
C LEU A 253 4.32 17.17 -3.45
N GLU A 254 5.62 17.34 -3.62
CA GLU A 254 6.51 16.26 -4.02
C GLU A 254 7.02 15.53 -2.77
N LEU A 255 6.70 14.24 -2.68
CA LEU A 255 7.24 13.33 -1.68
C LEU A 255 8.24 12.37 -2.37
N PRO A 256 9.27 11.89 -1.66
CA PRO A 256 10.19 10.90 -2.21
C PRO A 256 9.45 9.65 -2.71
N GLY A 257 9.58 9.32 -4.00
CA GLY A 257 8.99 8.13 -4.62
C GLY A 257 10.00 7.02 -4.88
N SER A 258 11.24 7.15 -4.40
CA SER A 258 12.23 6.08 -4.51
C SER A 258 11.74 4.85 -3.75
N GLU A 259 12.04 3.65 -4.25
CA GLU A 259 11.55 2.39 -3.65
C GLU A 259 11.86 2.28 -2.15
N ALA A 260 13.03 2.78 -1.72
CA ALA A 260 13.45 2.75 -0.33
C ALA A 260 12.79 3.83 0.56
N ASP A 261 12.24 4.90 -0.03
CA ASP A 261 11.60 5.98 0.72
C ASP A 261 10.07 5.83 0.80
N LEU A 262 9.48 5.00 -0.07
CA LEU A 262 8.04 4.76 -0.11
C LEU A 262 7.39 4.46 1.26
N PRO A 263 7.98 3.63 2.16
CA PRO A 263 7.40 3.41 3.48
C PRO A 263 7.29 4.70 4.31
N LEU A 264 8.29 5.58 4.26
CA LEU A 264 8.27 6.85 4.99
C LEU A 264 7.31 7.85 4.37
N SER A 265 7.25 7.94 3.04
CA SER A 265 6.27 8.79 2.35
C SER A 265 4.84 8.36 2.61
N LEU A 266 4.59 7.04 2.74
CA LEU A 266 3.29 6.53 3.15
C LEU A 266 2.94 6.94 4.59
N VAL A 267 3.90 6.92 5.52
CA VAL A 267 3.66 7.40 6.90
C VAL A 267 3.21 8.86 6.92
N HIS A 268 3.81 9.74 6.11
CA HIS A 268 3.34 11.14 5.99
C HIS A 268 1.88 11.20 5.55
N LEU A 269 1.51 10.41 4.54
CA LEU A 269 0.16 10.42 3.98
C LEU A 269 -0.87 9.78 4.93
N GLN A 270 -0.48 8.76 5.69
CA GLN A 270 -1.31 8.14 6.74
C GLN A 270 -1.56 9.12 7.89
N LEU A 271 -0.52 9.82 8.37
CA LEU A 271 -0.65 10.86 9.39
C LEU A 271 -1.52 12.03 8.89
N PHE A 272 -1.35 12.42 7.62
CA PHE A 272 -2.19 13.43 7.00
C PHE A 272 -3.65 12.99 6.93
N ALA A 273 -3.93 11.75 6.51
CA ALA A 273 -5.29 11.21 6.46
C ALA A 273 -5.95 11.14 7.85
N HIS A 274 -5.20 10.72 8.86
CA HIS A 274 -5.65 10.76 10.26
C HIS A 274 -5.96 12.19 10.70
N ARG A 275 -5.05 13.13 10.48
CA ARG A 275 -5.23 14.53 10.88
C ARG A 275 -6.44 15.17 10.19
N LEU A 276 -6.56 15.00 8.88
CA LEU A 276 -7.66 15.55 8.10
C LEU A 276 -9.02 15.01 8.56
N ALA A 277 -9.09 13.72 8.94
CA ALA A 277 -10.29 13.15 9.54
C ALA A 277 -10.66 13.86 10.86
N ARG A 278 -9.68 14.05 11.75
CA ARG A 278 -9.89 14.76 13.04
C ARG A 278 -10.30 16.22 12.84
N GLU A 279 -9.68 16.93 11.91
CA GLU A 279 -10.04 18.31 11.55
C GLU A 279 -11.50 18.41 11.05
N ARG A 280 -12.02 17.33 10.45
CA ARG A 280 -13.40 17.22 9.97
C ARG A 280 -14.39 16.64 11.00
N GLY A 281 -13.94 16.39 12.24
CA GLY A 281 -14.76 15.82 13.30
C GLY A 281 -15.12 14.34 13.09
N LEU A 282 -14.34 13.62 12.29
CA LEU A 282 -14.52 12.19 12.01
C LEU A 282 -13.65 11.33 12.93
N ASP A 283 -14.09 10.09 13.16
CA ASP A 283 -13.32 9.06 13.88
C ASP A 283 -12.50 8.21 12.89
N PRO A 284 -11.18 8.42 12.80
CA PRO A 284 -10.32 7.65 11.89
C PRO A 284 -10.14 6.18 12.30
N ASP A 285 -10.39 5.83 13.57
CA ASP A 285 -10.22 4.47 14.08
C ASP A 285 -11.43 3.58 13.75
N ARG A 286 -12.60 4.22 13.63
CA ARG A 286 -13.90 3.58 13.38
C ARG A 286 -14.68 4.27 12.26
N PRO A 287 -14.17 4.24 11.02
CA PRO A 287 -14.90 4.78 9.88
C PRO A 287 -16.24 4.07 9.68
N ARG A 288 -17.26 4.85 9.31
CA ARG A 288 -18.62 4.34 9.07
C ARG A 288 -18.64 3.29 7.96
N HIS A 289 -19.51 2.29 8.11
CA HIS A 289 -19.80 1.24 7.11
C HIS A 289 -18.64 0.28 6.77
N LEU A 290 -17.50 0.39 7.43
CA LEU A 290 -16.37 -0.53 7.23
C LEU A 290 -16.29 -1.56 8.35
N THR A 291 -15.86 -2.77 8.00
CA THR A 291 -15.54 -3.85 8.94
C THR A 291 -14.06 -4.19 8.86
N TYR A 292 -13.53 -4.78 9.93
CA TYR A 292 -12.11 -5.17 10.01
C TYR A 292 -11.71 -6.17 8.90
N ALA A 293 -12.62 -7.07 8.52
CA ALA A 293 -12.41 -8.02 7.44
C ALA A 293 -13.72 -8.24 6.69
N VAL A 294 -13.62 -8.40 5.36
CA VAL A 294 -14.72 -8.85 4.52
C VAL A 294 -14.78 -10.36 4.56
N GLN A 295 -15.95 -10.88 4.90
CA GLN A 295 -16.29 -12.31 4.85
C GLN A 295 -17.64 -12.39 4.12
N LEU A 296 -17.64 -13.10 2.98
CA LEU A 296 -18.83 -13.44 2.22
C LEU A 296 -19.55 -14.64 2.84
#